data_AF-A0A3N2R4J9-F1
#
_entry.id   AF-A0A3N2R4J9-F1
#
_cell.length_a   1.000
_cell.length_b   1.000
_cell.length_c   1.000
_cell.angle_alpha   90.00
_cell.angle_beta   90.00
_cell.angle_gamma   90.00
#
_symmetry.space_group_name_H-M   'P 1'
#
loop_
_entity.id
_entity.type
_entity.pdbx_description
1 polymer ?
#
loop_
_entity_poly.entity_id
_entity_poly.type
_entity_poly.pdbx_seq_one_letter_code
_entity_poly.pdbx_strand_id
1 'polypeptide(L)' 'MIKIKPAKGLWMAKHTGPHTEEIVSLFGSNVLPTAFASDTPRDVVIAALRKRNPGFAVL' A
#
# COMPACT_ATOMS: atom_id res chain seq x y z
N MET A 1 7.82 1.57 -5.41
CA MET A 1 6.59 2.38 -5.56
C MET A 1 5.41 1.61 -5.01
N ILE A 2 4.52 2.31 -4.30
CA ILE A 2 3.29 1.77 -3.71
C ILE A 2 2.10 2.50 -4.36
N LYS A 3 1.19 1.75 -4.97
CA LYS A 3 -0.09 2.25 -5.49
C LYS A 3 -1.22 1.91 -4.54
N ILE A 4 -2.08 2.85 -4.19
CA ILE A 4 -3.21 2.59 -3.29
C ILE A 4 -4.56 2.66 -4.00
N LYS A 5 -5.49 1.80 -3.59
CA LYS A 5 -6.90 1.85 -4.01
C LYS A 5 -7.83 1.34 -2.91
N PRO A 6 -9.04 1.89 -2.75
CA PRO A 6 -10.03 1.28 -1.86
C PRO A 6 -10.54 -0.04 -2.45
N ALA A 7 -10.76 -1.05 -1.61
CA ALA A 7 -11.46 -2.29 -1.95
C ALA A 7 -11.95 -3.03 -0.70
N LYS A 8 -13.14 -3.63 -0.77
CA LYS A 8 -13.68 -4.54 0.27
C LYS A 8 -13.56 -3.97 1.71
N GLY A 9 -13.92 -2.70 1.91
CA GLY A 9 -13.92 -2.06 3.23
C GLY A 9 -12.57 -1.53 3.71
N LEU A 10 -11.47 -1.80 2.99
CA LEU A 10 -10.12 -1.33 3.33
C LEU A 10 -9.43 -0.65 2.15
N TRP A 11 -8.37 0.09 2.43
CA TRP A 11 -7.41 0.47 1.40
C TRP A 11 -6.46 -0.70 1.12
N MET A 12 -6.18 -0.94 -0.16
CA MET A 12 -5.23 -1.93 -0.65
C MET A 12 -4.00 -1.21 -1.21
N ALA A 13 -2.81 -1.72 -0.88
CA ALA A 13 -1.53 -1.26 -1.37
C ALA A 13 -0.94 -2.28 -2.35
N LYS A 14 -0.60 -1.84 -3.56
CA LYS A 14 0.13 -2.62 -4.56
C LYS A 14 1.58 -2.17 -4.60
N HIS A 15 2.50 -3.07 -4.28
CA HIS A 15 3.92 -2.82 -4.42
C HIS A 15 4.41 -3.09 -5.84
N THR A 16 5.29 -2.23 -6.33
CA THR A 16 6.05 -2.40 -7.57
C THR A 16 7.48 -1.88 -7.37
N GLY A 17 8.48 -2.65 -7.75
CA GLY A 17 9.90 -2.31 -7.57
C GLY A 17 10.76 -3.53 -7.22
N PRO A 18 12.05 -3.31 -6.87
CA PRO A 18 13.03 -4.38 -6.66
C PRO A 18 12.62 -5.44 -5.63
N HIS A 19 11.89 -5.04 -4.58
CA HIS A 19 11.44 -5.95 -3.51
C HIS A 19 10.10 -6.65 -3.80
N THR A 20 9.55 -6.54 -5.01
CA THR A 20 8.22 -7.12 -5.31
C THR A 20 8.24 -8.64 -5.25
N GLU A 21 9.30 -9.27 -5.74
CA GLU A 21 9.44 -10.73 -5.71
C GLU A 21 9.51 -11.26 -4.28
N GLU A 22 10.26 -10.59 -3.42
CA GLU A 22 10.34 -10.90 -1.99
C GLU A 22 8.98 -10.77 -1.29
N ILE A 23 8.24 -9.68 -1.57
CA ILE A 23 6.89 -9.49 -1.05
C ILE A 23 5.93 -10.58 -1.53
N VAL A 24 5.99 -10.96 -2.80
CA VAL A 24 5.16 -12.06 -3.34
C VAL A 24 5.55 -13.39 -2.70
N SER A 25 6.84 -13.64 -2.47
CA SER A 25 7.31 -14.84 -1.78
C SER A 25 6.77 -14.92 -0.34
N LEU A 26 6.80 -13.80 0.39
CA LEU A 26 6.35 -13.75 1.79
C LEU A 26 4.82 -13.79 1.95
N PHE A 27 4.09 -13.13 1.06
CA PHE A 27 2.64 -12.89 1.24
C PHE A 27 1.76 -13.49 0.14
N GLY A 28 2.35 -14.18 -0.85
CA GLY A 28 1.64 -14.75 -2.01
C GLY A 28 1.10 -13.72 -3.00
N SER A 29 1.28 -12.42 -2.74
CA SER A 29 0.72 -11.33 -3.54
C SER A 29 1.51 -10.04 -3.31
N ASN A 30 1.61 -9.20 -4.34
CA ASN A 30 2.11 -7.83 -4.20
C ASN A 30 1.00 -6.81 -3.91
N VAL A 31 -0.24 -7.28 -3.72
CA VAL A 31 -1.39 -6.46 -3.32
C VAL A 31 -1.80 -6.87 -1.92
N LEU A 32 -1.57 -5.97 -0.96
CA LEU A 32 -1.78 -6.21 0.46
C LEU A 32 -2.82 -5.24 1.04
N PRO A 33 -3.65 -5.67 2.00
CA PRO A 33 -4.52 -4.75 2.72
C PRO A 33 -3.68 -3.81 3.60
N THR A 34 -4.17 -2.58 3.76
CA THR A 34 -3.64 -1.61 4.73
C THR A 34 -4.54 -1.57 5.97
N ALA A 35 -4.08 -0.86 7.00
CA ALA A 35 -4.87 -0.65 8.22
C ALA A 35 -5.98 0.41 8.10
N PHE A 36 -6.16 1.02 6.92
CA PHE A 36 -7.14 2.10 6.74
C PHE A 36 -8.44 1.58 6.16
N ALA A 37 -9.56 2.00 6.75
CA ALA A 37 -10.90 1.75 6.21
C ALA A 37 -11.08 2.48 4.87
N SER A 38 -11.85 1.89 3.95
CA SER A 38 -11.99 2.41 2.57
C SER A 38 -12.62 3.80 2.46
N ASP A 39 -13.28 4.26 3.53
CA ASP A 39 -13.86 5.60 3.68
C ASP A 39 -12.85 6.65 4.19
N THR A 40 -11.67 6.21 4.65
CA THR A 40 -10.61 7.12 5.09
C THR A 40 -10.15 7.96 3.90
N PRO A 41 -10.03 9.31 4.05
CA PRO A 41 -9.57 10.18 2.98
C PRO A 41 -8.22 9.76 2.39
N ARG A 42 -8.13 9.79 1.06
CA ARG A 42 -6.94 9.32 0.31
C ARG A 42 -5.66 10.03 0.73
N ASP A 43 -5.72 11.33 0.93
CA ASP A 43 -4.61 12.19 1.36
C ASP A 43 -4.08 11.79 2.74
N VAL A 44 -4.98 11.47 3.68
CA VAL A 44 -4.62 10.95 5.01
C VAL A 44 -3.90 9.60 4.90
N VAL A 45 -4.42 8.69 4.07
CA VAL A 45 -3.80 7.38 3.82
C VAL A 45 -2.40 7.55 3.20
N ILE A 46 -2.27 8.40 2.17
CA ILE A 46 -0.98 8.68 1.52
C ILE A 46 0.01 9.27 2.52
N ALA A 47 -0.39 10.26 3.31
CA ALA A 47 0.48 10.91 4.29
C ALA A 47 1.01 9.91 5.33
N ALA A 48 0.12 9.07 5.86
CA ALA A 48 0.49 8.06 6.84
C ALA A 48 1.42 6.97 6.24
N LEU A 49 1.14 6.51 5.01
CA LEU A 49 1.98 5.53 4.33
C LEU A 49 3.35 6.10 3.98
N ARG A 50 3.45 7.36 3.54
CA ARG A 50 4.72 8.04 3.27
C ARG A 50 5.57 8.15 4.53
N LYS A 51 4.95 8.51 5.66
CA LYS A 51 5.65 8.59 6.95
C LYS A 51 6.28 7.26 7.36
N ARG A 52 5.63 6.13 7.05
CA ARG A 52 6.10 4.78 7.41
C ARG A 52 7.06 4.16 6.40
N ASN A 53 7.05 4.64 5.14
CA ASN A 53 7.86 4.10 4.05
C ASN A 53 8.75 5.21 3.46
N PRO A 54 9.74 5.72 4.22
CA PRO A 54 10.65 6.73 3.71
C PRO A 54 11.40 6.21 2.48
N GLY A 55 11.52 7.04 1.44
CA GLY A 55 12.16 6.66 0.17
C GLY A 55 11.24 5.96 -0.84
N PHE A 56 10.01 5.61 -0.48
CA PHE A 56 9.04 5.03 -1.41
C PHE A 56 8.06 6.08 -1.94
N ALA A 57 7.90 6.14 -3.27
CA ALA A 57 6.80 6.86 -3.88
C ALA A 57 5.46 6.16 -3.57
N VAL A 58 4.55 6.88 -2.90
CA VAL A 58 3.17 6.46 -2.62
C VAL A 58 2.22 7.31 -3.48
N LEU A 59 1.44 6.62 -4.33
CA LEU A 59 0.51 7.18 -5.30
C LEU A 59 -0.88 6.55 -5.16
#